data_AF-A0A6L7YAW1-F1
#
_entry.id   AF-A0A6L7YAW1-F1
#
_cell.length_a   1.000
_cell.length_b   1.000
_cell.length_c   1.000
_cell.angle_alpha   90.00
_cell.angle_beta   90.00
_cell.angle_gamma   90.00
#
_symmetry.space_group_name_H-M   'P 1'
#
loop_
_entity.id
_entity.type
_entity.pdbx_description
1 polymer ?
#
loop_
_entity_poly.entity_id
_entity_poly.type
_entity_poly.pdbx_seq_one_letter_code
_entity_poly.pdbx_strand_id
1 'polypeptide(L)'
;MMQAPDAAGSPIEAIGEEQPGCGGCLLWLLRQLVVVVLMVAAVVAGLRLSSPVVEPCPLDAPPIPEIEEWRTAPELYRNACVGVHGMVTEQERNGDLIVETDRVDYTLQVRLRGSGVAFEQIAVGELVAMAGRIRKHEDGGYYVHHGVDRGWWGNLREHLEGAFPAE
;
A
#
# COMPACT_ATOMS: atom_id res chain seq x y z
N MET A 1 -70.03 8.65 35.79
CA MET A 1 -69.22 9.82 36.20
C MET A 1 -68.02 9.26 36.96
N MET A 2 -66.83 9.26 36.36
CA MET A 2 -65.59 8.78 36.97
C MET A 2 -64.74 9.98 37.32
N GLN A 3 -64.25 10.04 38.55
CA GLN A 3 -63.36 11.07 39.09
C GLN A 3 -62.09 10.35 39.59
N ALA A 4 -60.92 10.87 39.20
CA ALA A 4 -59.60 10.26 39.44
C ALA A 4 -59.12 10.45 40.89
N PRO A 5 -58.31 9.51 41.45
CA PRO A 5 -57.74 9.68 42.78
C PRO A 5 -56.33 10.33 42.75
N ASP A 6 -56.23 11.36 43.59
CA ASP A 6 -55.16 11.71 44.53
C ASP A 6 -53.69 11.75 44.08
N ALA A 7 -53.23 12.99 43.92
CA ALA A 7 -51.87 13.40 44.20
C ALA A 7 -51.69 13.61 45.72
N ALA A 8 -50.83 12.82 46.36
CA ALA A 8 -50.28 13.12 47.68
C ALA A 8 -48.84 12.59 47.74
N GLY A 9 -47.93 13.34 47.14
CA GLY A 9 -46.49 13.21 47.39
C GLY A 9 -46.11 14.00 48.64
N SER A 10 -45.42 13.37 49.58
CA SER A 10 -44.62 13.98 50.63
C SER A 10 -43.67 12.92 51.20
N PRO A 11 -42.53 13.29 51.83
CA PRO A 11 -41.71 14.47 51.68
C PRO A 11 -40.23 14.12 51.41
N ILE A 12 -39.44 15.16 51.19
CA ILE A 12 -37.99 15.15 51.03
C ILE A 12 -37.33 14.77 52.36
N GLU A 13 -36.67 13.62 52.43
CA GLU A 13 -35.57 13.38 53.38
C GLU A 13 -34.26 13.33 52.59
N ALA A 14 -33.51 14.41 52.69
CA ALA A 14 -32.09 14.41 52.38
C ALA A 14 -31.37 13.67 53.52
N ILE A 15 -30.88 12.46 53.24
CA ILE A 15 -29.78 11.86 53.98
C ILE A 15 -28.62 11.79 52.99
N GLY A 16 -27.63 12.63 53.22
CA GLY A 16 -26.39 12.62 52.47
C GLY A 16 -25.58 11.38 52.80
N GLU A 17 -25.25 10.63 51.76
CA GLU A 17 -24.07 9.76 51.74
C GLU A 17 -23.34 10.04 50.42
N GLU A 18 -22.03 10.17 50.52
CA GLU A 18 -21.12 10.80 49.58
C GLU A 18 -21.26 10.28 48.13
N GLN A 19 -21.50 11.19 47.18
CA GLN A 19 -21.27 10.87 45.77
C GLN A 19 -19.76 10.63 45.59
N PRO A 20 -19.31 9.42 45.21
CA PRO A 20 -17.91 9.18 44.90
C PRO A 20 -17.52 10.13 43.78
N GLY A 21 -16.60 11.02 44.11
CA GLY A 21 -16.24 12.15 43.28
C GLY A 21 -15.89 11.74 41.85
N CYS A 22 -16.28 12.62 40.93
CA CYS A 22 -15.96 12.61 39.50
C CYS A 22 -14.44 12.56 39.16
N GLY A 23 -13.56 12.31 40.14
CA GLY A 23 -12.14 12.01 39.94
C GLY A 23 -11.91 10.58 39.43
N GLY A 24 -12.79 9.63 39.78
CA GLY A 24 -12.70 8.24 39.27
C GLY A 24 -12.99 8.13 37.77
N CYS A 25 -13.94 8.92 37.26
CA CYS A 25 -14.27 8.95 35.84
C CYS A 25 -13.13 9.52 34.99
N LEU A 26 -12.43 10.55 35.48
CA LEU A 26 -11.30 11.16 34.78
C LEU A 26 -10.11 10.19 34.68
N LEU A 27 -9.79 9.50 35.79
CA LEU A 27 -8.74 8.48 35.82
C LEU A 27 -9.08 7.27 34.96
N TRP A 28 -10.35 6.87 34.92
CA TRP A 28 -10.83 5.79 34.06
C TRP A 28 -10.74 6.15 32.57
N LEU A 29 -11.12 7.37 32.19
CA LEU A 29 -10.97 7.88 30.82
C LEU A 29 -9.50 8.00 30.40
N LEU A 30 -8.63 8.52 31.27
CA LEU A 30 -7.18 8.59 31.04
C LEU A 30 -6.60 7.19 30.78
N ARG A 31 -6.98 6.20 31.58
CA ARG A 31 -6.52 4.82 31.41
C ARG A 31 -6.98 4.22 30.07
N GLN A 32 -8.23 4.44 29.68
CA GLN A 32 -8.74 3.98 28.38
C GLN A 32 -7.98 4.66 27.23
N LEU A 33 -7.69 5.95 27.34
CA LEU A 33 -6.92 6.68 26.34
C LEU A 33 -5.51 6.09 26.15
N VAL A 34 -4.80 5.79 27.25
CA VAL A 34 -3.47 5.16 27.18
C VAL A 34 -3.53 3.80 26.49
N VAL A 35 -4.52 2.96 26.81
CA VAL A 35 -4.69 1.65 26.17
C VAL A 35 -4.97 1.79 24.67
N VAL A 36 -5.82 2.74 24.27
CA VAL A 36 -6.10 3.01 22.85
C VAL A 36 -4.84 3.50 22.13
N VAL A 37 -4.09 4.44 22.71
CA VAL A 37 -2.84 4.95 22.13
C VAL A 37 -1.81 3.83 21.98
N LEU A 38 -1.68 2.94 22.97
CA LEU A 38 -0.77 1.79 22.90
C LEU A 38 -1.21 0.78 21.84
N MET A 39 -2.51 0.52 21.70
CA MET A 39 -3.02 -0.37 20.65
C MET A 39 -2.81 0.24 19.25
N VAL A 40 -3.06 1.53 19.07
CA VAL A 40 -2.78 2.22 17.81
C VAL A 40 -1.28 2.19 17.51
N ALA A 41 -0.42 2.43 18.50
CA ALA A 41 1.03 2.35 18.32
C ALA A 41 1.47 0.92 17.96
N ALA A 42 0.89 -0.11 18.59
CA ALA A 42 1.18 -1.51 18.26
C ALA A 42 0.67 -1.90 16.86
N VAL A 43 -0.48 -1.40 16.43
CA VAL A 43 -0.99 -1.59 15.06
C VAL A 43 -0.11 -0.86 14.05
N VAL A 44 0.28 0.39 14.30
CA VAL A 44 1.17 1.16 13.42
C VAL A 44 2.57 0.54 13.36
N ALA A 45 3.12 0.13 14.50
CA ALA A 45 4.40 -0.57 14.56
C ALA A 45 4.31 -1.95 13.89
N GLY A 46 3.21 -2.68 14.11
CA GLY A 46 2.92 -3.95 13.45
C GLY A 46 2.83 -3.80 11.93
N LEU A 47 2.12 -2.78 11.43
CA LEU A 47 2.04 -2.45 10.01
C LEU A 47 3.42 -2.09 9.43
N ARG A 48 4.25 -1.36 10.17
CA ARG A 48 5.64 -1.04 9.75
C ARG A 48 6.60 -2.24 9.80
N LEU A 49 6.36 -3.22 10.67
CA LEU A 49 7.19 -4.42 10.79
C LEU A 49 6.77 -5.51 9.77
N SER A 50 5.50 -5.56 9.39
CA SER A 50 4.95 -6.57 8.47
C SER A 50 4.97 -6.14 6.99
N SER A 51 5.18 -4.85 6.70
CA SER A 51 5.63 -4.40 5.39
C SER A 51 6.88 -3.56 5.59
N PRO A 52 8.10 -4.09 5.32
CA PRO A 52 9.21 -3.18 5.05
C PRO A 52 8.69 -2.23 3.97
N VAL A 53 8.74 -0.93 4.22
CA VAL A 53 8.43 0.08 3.22
C VAL A 53 9.46 -0.13 2.12
N VAL A 54 9.14 -0.97 1.15
CA VAL A 54 9.97 -1.21 -0.02
C VAL A 54 9.84 0.08 -0.80
N GLU A 55 10.88 0.88 -0.74
CA GLU A 55 10.96 2.15 -1.47
C GLU A 55 10.48 1.91 -2.91
N PRO A 56 9.45 2.65 -3.37
CA PRO A 56 8.89 2.48 -4.70
C PRO A 56 9.99 2.75 -5.72
N CYS A 57 10.00 1.99 -6.82
CA CYS A 57 10.96 2.26 -7.87
C CYS A 57 10.66 3.64 -8.49
N PRO A 58 11.70 4.43 -8.78
CA PRO A 58 11.52 5.73 -9.42
C PRO A 58 11.01 5.52 -10.84
N LEU A 59 10.27 6.49 -11.38
CA LEU A 59 9.66 6.37 -12.72
C LEU A 59 10.71 6.37 -13.84
N ASP A 60 11.84 7.02 -13.61
CA ASP A 60 13.02 7.06 -14.47
C ASP A 60 14.00 5.91 -14.19
N ALA A 61 13.50 4.79 -13.63
CA ALA A 61 14.33 3.61 -13.41
C ALA A 61 15.02 3.18 -14.72
N PRO A 62 16.32 2.78 -14.65
CA PRO A 62 17.08 2.41 -15.83
C PRO A 62 16.43 1.21 -16.55
N PRO A 63 16.60 1.06 -17.87
CA PRO A 63 16.01 -0.09 -18.58
C PRO A 63 16.56 -1.41 -18.03
N ILE A 64 15.83 -2.51 -18.25
CA ILE A 64 16.35 -3.86 -17.94
C ILE A 64 17.74 -4.02 -18.61
N PRO A 65 18.78 -4.45 -17.86
CA PRO A 65 20.11 -4.67 -18.41
C PRO A 65 20.12 -5.78 -19.47
N GLU A 66 21.15 -5.79 -20.29
CA GLU A 66 21.27 -6.76 -21.38
C GLU A 66 21.44 -8.20 -20.86
N ILE A 67 21.03 -9.18 -21.66
CA ILE A 67 21.06 -10.60 -21.26
C ILE A 67 22.48 -11.04 -20.89
N GLU A 68 23.51 -10.54 -21.56
CA GLU A 68 24.91 -10.89 -21.27
C GLU A 68 25.39 -10.33 -19.92
N GLU A 69 25.09 -9.07 -19.62
CA GLU A 69 25.37 -8.45 -18.32
C GLU A 69 24.64 -9.18 -17.19
N TRP A 70 23.39 -9.57 -17.44
CA TRP A 70 22.59 -10.31 -16.47
C TRP A 70 23.17 -11.68 -16.16
N ARG A 71 23.58 -12.44 -17.19
CA ARG A 71 24.13 -13.80 -17.02
C ARG A 71 25.41 -13.82 -16.21
N THR A 72 26.22 -12.77 -16.32
CA THR A 72 27.51 -12.66 -15.65
C THR A 72 27.39 -12.21 -14.19
N ALA A 73 26.37 -11.42 -13.85
CA ALA A 73 26.20 -10.90 -12.49
C ALA A 73 24.73 -10.79 -12.03
N PRO A 74 23.97 -11.90 -11.97
CA PRO A 74 22.54 -11.87 -11.64
C PRO A 74 22.26 -11.36 -10.22
N GLU A 75 23.20 -11.54 -9.30
CA GLU A 75 23.07 -11.08 -7.91
C GLU A 75 23.18 -9.56 -7.78
N LEU A 76 23.84 -8.86 -8.72
CA LEU A 76 23.90 -7.39 -8.72
C LEU A 76 22.55 -6.77 -9.08
N TYR A 77 21.79 -7.46 -9.94
CA TYR A 77 20.49 -7.00 -10.41
C TYR A 77 19.34 -7.53 -9.56
N ARG A 78 19.62 -8.47 -8.63
CA ARG A 78 18.64 -8.91 -7.64
C ARG A 78 18.20 -7.70 -6.83
N ASN A 79 16.91 -7.41 -6.85
CA ASN A 79 16.29 -6.26 -6.20
C ASN A 79 16.64 -4.89 -6.83
N ALA A 80 17.28 -4.81 -7.99
CA ALA A 80 17.46 -3.55 -8.69
C ALA A 80 16.12 -3.02 -9.23
N CYS A 81 15.97 -1.69 -9.27
CA CYS A 81 14.85 -1.05 -9.94
C CYS A 81 15.14 -0.93 -11.44
N VAL A 82 14.15 -1.31 -12.25
CA VAL A 82 14.23 -1.26 -13.70
C VAL A 82 12.95 -0.74 -14.33
N GLY A 83 13.09 -0.05 -15.46
CA GLY A 83 12.02 0.32 -16.38
C GLY A 83 11.73 -0.79 -17.39
N VAL A 84 10.45 -1.05 -17.63
CA VAL A 84 9.92 -1.98 -18.64
C VAL A 84 9.01 -1.22 -19.57
N HIS A 85 9.34 -1.23 -20.85
CA HIS A 85 8.64 -0.50 -21.91
C HIS A 85 8.37 -1.49 -23.02
N GLY A 86 7.11 -1.81 -23.30
CA GLY A 86 6.80 -2.83 -24.28
C GLY A 86 5.31 -3.08 -24.46
N MET A 87 5.00 -4.08 -25.28
CA MET A 87 3.64 -4.51 -25.55
C MET A 87 3.28 -5.73 -24.71
N VAL A 88 2.09 -5.72 -24.10
CA VAL A 88 1.58 -6.87 -23.36
C VAL A 88 1.13 -7.93 -24.36
N THR A 89 1.77 -9.09 -24.36
CA THR A 89 1.49 -10.18 -25.32
C THR A 89 0.68 -11.32 -24.72
N GLU A 90 0.77 -11.51 -23.41
CA GLU A 90 0.04 -12.54 -22.70
C GLU A 90 -0.34 -12.07 -21.29
N GLN A 91 -1.46 -12.58 -20.80
CA GLN A 91 -1.85 -12.49 -19.39
C GLN A 91 -1.98 -13.91 -18.85
N GLU A 92 -1.15 -14.26 -17.89
CA GLU A 92 -1.16 -15.56 -17.22
C GLU A 92 -2.38 -15.69 -16.30
N ARG A 93 -2.78 -16.93 -15.98
CA ARG A 93 -3.96 -17.21 -15.13
C ARG A 93 -3.85 -16.67 -13.70
N ASN A 94 -2.63 -16.43 -13.23
CA ASN A 94 -2.34 -15.84 -11.92
C ASN A 94 -2.43 -14.30 -11.92
N GLY A 95 -2.70 -13.69 -13.09
CA GLY A 95 -2.74 -12.23 -13.26
C GLY A 95 -1.39 -11.61 -13.64
N ASP A 96 -0.31 -12.40 -13.76
CA ASP A 96 0.98 -11.90 -14.26
C ASP A 96 0.85 -11.53 -15.74
N LEU A 97 1.54 -10.47 -16.16
CA LEU A 97 1.56 -10.02 -17.55
C LEU A 97 2.89 -10.39 -18.19
N ILE A 98 2.86 -10.87 -19.43
CA ILE A 98 4.07 -11.03 -20.25
C ILE A 98 4.15 -9.84 -21.19
N VAL A 99 5.27 -9.12 -21.10
CA VAL A 99 5.53 -7.93 -21.91
C VAL A 99 6.71 -8.19 -22.82
N GLU A 100 6.51 -7.96 -24.11
CA GLU A 100 7.58 -7.96 -25.11
C GLU A 100 8.17 -6.55 -25.23
N THR A 101 9.45 -6.43 -24.89
CA THR A 101 10.26 -5.24 -25.07
C THR A 101 11.16 -5.44 -26.28
N ASP A 102 10.96 -4.64 -27.31
CA ASP A 102 11.86 -4.61 -28.45
C ASP A 102 13.19 -3.94 -28.07
N ARG A 103 14.29 -4.64 -28.31
CA ARG A 103 15.65 -4.11 -28.26
C ARG A 103 16.22 -4.05 -29.66
N VAL A 104 17.38 -3.41 -29.79
CA VAL A 104 18.04 -3.20 -31.09
C VAL A 104 18.24 -4.52 -31.84
N ASP A 105 18.64 -5.59 -31.13
CA ASP A 105 19.02 -6.86 -31.75
C ASP A 105 18.14 -8.06 -31.38
N TYR A 106 17.18 -7.89 -30.45
CA TYR A 106 16.32 -8.98 -29.98
C TYR A 106 15.05 -8.46 -29.31
N THR A 107 14.02 -9.31 -29.20
CA THR A 107 12.85 -9.05 -28.36
C THR A 107 13.03 -9.75 -27.01
N LEU A 108 12.85 -9.02 -25.92
CA LEU A 108 12.91 -9.53 -24.56
C LEU A 108 11.50 -9.75 -24.02
N GLN A 109 11.18 -10.97 -23.59
CA GLN A 109 9.97 -11.26 -22.83
C GLN A 109 10.22 -11.04 -21.33
N VAL A 110 9.37 -10.22 -20.72
CA VAL A 110 9.47 -9.82 -19.32
C VAL A 110 8.17 -10.21 -18.62
N ARG A 111 8.26 -11.04 -17.59
CA ARG A 111 7.12 -11.31 -16.70
C ARG A 111 6.97 -10.17 -15.69
N LEU A 112 5.83 -9.51 -15.71
CA LEU A 112 5.43 -8.49 -14.75
C LEU A 112 4.45 -9.08 -13.74
N ARG A 113 4.72 -8.87 -12.46
CA ARG A 113 3.80 -9.17 -11.37
C ARG A 113 3.46 -7.89 -10.65
N GLY A 114 2.18 -7.59 -10.53
CA GLY A 114 1.71 -6.40 -9.85
C GLY A 114 0.38 -6.62 -9.14
N SER A 115 -0.04 -5.59 -8.42
CA SER A 115 -1.36 -5.54 -7.80
C SER A 115 -1.93 -4.14 -7.91
N GLY A 116 -3.25 -4.03 -7.80
CA GLY A 116 -3.97 -2.77 -7.80
C GLY A 116 -4.73 -2.50 -9.09
N VAL A 117 -5.71 -1.59 -8.98
CA VAL A 117 -6.73 -1.34 -10.00
C VAL A 117 -6.15 -0.95 -11.36
N ALA A 118 -5.07 -0.17 -11.37
CA ALA A 118 -4.41 0.23 -12.61
C ALA A 118 -3.73 -0.96 -13.32
N PHE A 119 -3.13 -1.88 -12.56
CA PHE A 119 -2.48 -3.07 -13.12
C PHE A 119 -3.50 -4.07 -13.66
N GLU A 120 -4.61 -4.26 -12.93
CA GLU A 120 -5.69 -5.17 -13.31
C GLU A 120 -6.46 -4.74 -14.57
N GLN A 121 -6.38 -3.46 -14.95
CA GLN A 121 -7.01 -2.92 -16.15
C GLN A 121 -6.15 -3.08 -17.42
N ILE A 122 -4.88 -3.46 -17.29
CA ILE A 122 -3.98 -3.63 -18.43
C ILE A 122 -4.42 -4.83 -19.27
N ALA A 123 -4.60 -4.61 -20.57
CA ALA A 123 -5.05 -5.63 -21.51
C ALA A 123 -3.93 -6.10 -22.46
N VAL A 124 -4.10 -7.32 -22.98
CA VAL A 124 -3.25 -7.85 -24.06
C VAL A 124 -3.37 -6.96 -25.30
N GLY A 125 -2.23 -6.59 -25.88
CA GLY A 125 -2.11 -5.67 -27.00
C GLY A 125 -1.83 -4.22 -26.61
N GLU A 126 -1.85 -3.89 -25.31
CA GLU A 126 -1.53 -2.53 -24.85
C GLU A 126 -0.03 -2.30 -24.72
N LEU A 127 0.38 -1.05 -25.02
CA LEU A 127 1.72 -0.56 -24.72
C LEU A 127 1.77 -0.09 -23.27
N VAL A 128 2.76 -0.59 -22.54
CA VAL A 128 2.97 -0.24 -21.13
C VAL A 128 4.37 0.33 -20.92
N ALA A 129 4.46 1.30 -20.02
CA ALA A 129 5.71 1.85 -19.51
C ALA A 129 5.65 1.82 -17.98
N MET A 130 6.52 1.05 -17.36
CA MET A 130 6.41 0.69 -15.94
C MET A 130 7.78 0.62 -15.28
N ALA A 131 7.87 1.05 -14.03
CA ALA A 131 9.05 0.82 -13.21
C ALA A 131 8.76 -0.25 -12.16
N GLY A 132 9.67 -1.19 -11.96
CA GLY A 132 9.51 -2.25 -10.98
C GLY A 132 10.83 -2.84 -10.51
N ARG A 133 10.76 -3.71 -9.51
CA ARG A 133 11.93 -4.30 -8.89
C ARG A 133 12.13 -5.73 -9.37
N ILE A 134 13.35 -6.07 -9.78
CA ILE A 134 13.68 -7.42 -10.20
C ILE A 134 13.62 -8.37 -9.00
N ARG A 135 12.86 -9.44 -9.12
CA ARG A 135 12.74 -10.51 -8.13
C ARG A 135 12.99 -11.86 -8.79
N LYS A 136 13.53 -12.80 -8.01
CA LYS A 136 13.70 -14.19 -8.44
C LYS A 136 12.38 -14.94 -8.24
N HIS A 137 11.95 -15.65 -9.27
CA HIS A 137 10.81 -16.56 -9.23
C HIS A 137 11.25 -17.94 -8.69
N GLU A 138 10.31 -18.72 -8.16
CA GLU A 138 10.61 -20.01 -7.52
C GLU A 138 11.11 -21.07 -8.53
N ASP A 139 10.72 -20.97 -9.79
CA ASP A 139 11.19 -21.80 -10.91
C ASP A 139 12.63 -21.46 -11.36
N GLY A 140 13.28 -20.49 -10.71
CA GLY A 140 14.61 -20.01 -11.06
C GLY A 140 14.64 -18.89 -12.10
N GLY A 141 13.49 -18.50 -12.65
CA GLY A 141 13.33 -17.32 -13.51
C GLY A 141 13.41 -16.01 -12.74
N TYR A 142 13.27 -14.90 -13.45
CA TYR A 142 13.14 -13.57 -12.86
C TYR A 142 11.85 -12.92 -13.35
N TYR A 143 11.27 -12.08 -12.50
CA TYR A 143 10.12 -11.26 -12.84
C TYR A 143 10.34 -9.85 -12.29
N VAL A 144 9.67 -8.88 -12.89
CA VAL A 144 9.65 -7.51 -12.41
C VAL A 144 8.40 -7.34 -11.56
N HIS A 145 8.61 -7.11 -10.26
CA HIS A 145 7.54 -6.83 -9.33
C HIS A 145 7.22 -5.34 -9.33
N HIS A 146 6.00 -4.99 -9.74
CA HIS A 146 5.46 -3.65 -9.66
C HIS A 146 4.59 -3.51 -8.41
N GLY A 147 5.12 -2.83 -7.39
CA GLY A 147 4.33 -2.42 -6.24
C GLY A 147 3.69 -1.07 -6.53
N VAL A 148 2.40 -1.03 -6.85
CA VAL A 148 1.62 0.21 -6.87
C VAL A 148 1.36 0.61 -5.41
N ASP A 149 2.38 1.10 -4.71
CA ASP A 149 2.19 1.69 -3.38
C ASP A 149 1.89 3.20 -3.52
N ARG A 150 1.34 3.82 -2.47
CA ARG A 150 1.04 5.27 -2.41
C ARG A 150 2.23 6.14 -2.82
N GLY A 151 3.45 5.67 -2.62
CA GLY A 151 4.67 6.35 -3.03
C GLY A 151 4.87 6.43 -4.55
N TRP A 152 4.32 5.51 -5.35
CA TRP A 152 4.38 5.58 -6.81
C TRP A 152 3.56 6.75 -7.35
N TRP A 153 2.36 7.00 -6.79
CA TRP A 153 1.54 8.15 -7.14
C TRP A 153 2.18 9.48 -6.72
N GLY A 154 2.90 9.49 -5.59
CA GLY A 154 3.74 10.63 -5.18
C GLY A 154 4.83 10.92 -6.22
N ASN A 155 5.60 9.91 -6.61
CA ASN A 155 6.63 10.04 -7.63
C ASN A 155 6.06 10.49 -8.99
N LEU A 156 4.92 9.95 -9.42
CA LEU A 156 4.27 10.37 -10.67
C LEU A 156 3.83 11.82 -10.62
N ARG A 157 3.21 12.23 -9.52
CA ARG A 157 2.80 13.62 -9.33
C ARG A 157 4.00 14.56 -9.38
N GLU A 158 5.07 14.29 -8.64
CA GLU A 158 6.28 15.11 -8.63
C GLU A 158 6.91 15.22 -10.02
N HIS A 159 6.98 14.10 -10.76
CA HIS A 159 7.52 14.09 -12.11
C HIS A 159 6.63 14.87 -13.11
N LEU A 160 5.31 14.74 -13.00
CA LEU A 160 4.37 15.50 -13.84
C LEU A 160 4.37 16.99 -13.51
N GLU A 161 4.44 17.37 -12.24
CA GLU A 161 4.58 18.77 -11.81
C GLU A 161 5.91 19.38 -12.30
N GLY A 162 6.99 18.60 -12.32
CA GLY A 162 8.27 19.02 -12.90
C GLY A 162 8.26 19.14 -14.43
N ALA A 163 7.54 18.25 -15.12
CA ALA A 163 7.42 18.27 -16.58
C ALA A 163 6.43 19.33 -17.10
N PHE A 164 5.43 19.69 -16.30
CA PHE A 164 4.39 20.67 -16.63
C PHE A 164 4.27 21.72 -15.51
N PRO A 165 5.24 22.63 -15.35
CA PRO A 165 5.16 23.67 -14.34
C PRO A 165 3.91 24.53 -14.59
N ALA A 166 3.10 24.74 -13.54
CA ALA A 166 1.94 25.61 -13.62
C ALA A 166 2.41 27.04 -13.91
N GLU A 167 2.01 27.58 -15.07
CA GLU A 167 2.17 28.98 -15.44
C GLU A 167 1.34 29.91 -14.54
#